data_AF-A0A9E2IIG8-F1
#
_entry.id   AF-A0A9E2IIG8-F1
#
_cell.length_a   1.000
_cell.length_b   1.000
_cell.length_c   1.000
_cell.angle_alpha   90.00
_cell.angle_beta   90.00
_cell.angle_gamma   90.00
#
_symmetry.space_group_name_H-M   'P 1'
#
loop_
_entity.id
_entity.type
_entity.pdbx_description
1 polymer ?
#
loop_
_entity_poly.entity_id
_entity_poly.type
_entity_poly.pdbx_seq_one_letter_code
_entity_poly.pdbx_strand_id
1 'polypeptide(L)'
;MGNKYVYYSYLITQNYVKSFSSQFLVNAQGGHPWHSLPNYGHLSTVIYFFGIIGVLAVIYELLLAIKAHKFANKIRLRASLLYLLLISLITSVITVDAPHATRSLLFFFLFNLFTLIGLKTTYHLIRDHTRIRKNALFIAFSILLTISSSKYLQAYLVNYPHQQQSLKPGFDLIINQVNGQYSNQPIAVIDEEGYQYILLAWYLKVPPQQFFDTVIRQLPDKIGFRYGQQVGRYHFIARVADRNEQEKTVIKWNEVTANWEILEF
;
A
#
# COMPACT_ATOMS: atom_id res chain seq x y z
N MET A 1 21.01 11.34 -21.04
CA MET A 1 19.77 12.04 -21.46
C MET A 1 19.70 13.36 -20.70
N GLY A 2 19.90 14.51 -21.35
CA GLY A 2 20.09 15.81 -20.67
C GLY A 2 18.84 16.71 -20.58
N ASN A 3 17.72 16.33 -21.19
CA ASN A 3 16.49 17.12 -21.16
C ASN A 3 15.57 16.64 -20.03
N LYS A 4 15.34 17.51 -19.05
CA LYS A 4 14.48 17.31 -17.88
C LYS A 4 13.08 16.81 -18.27
N TYR A 5 12.47 17.39 -19.31
CA TYR A 5 11.13 17.01 -19.74
C TYR A 5 11.08 15.60 -20.30
N VAL A 6 12.06 15.23 -21.13
CA VAL A 6 12.14 13.88 -21.72
C VAL A 6 12.31 12.83 -20.62
N TYR A 7 13.16 13.11 -19.62
CA TYR A 7 13.36 12.22 -18.48
C TYR A 7 12.08 12.01 -17.66
N TYR A 8 11.38 13.09 -17.28
CA TYR A 8 10.14 12.97 -16.51
C TYR A 8 9.00 12.35 -17.32
N SER A 9 8.84 12.70 -18.59
CA SER A 9 7.82 12.08 -19.44
C SER A 9 8.05 10.57 -19.59
N TYR A 10 9.31 10.15 -19.74
CA TYR A 10 9.68 8.73 -19.74
C TYR A 10 9.33 8.06 -18.40
N LEU A 11 9.74 8.65 -17.28
CA LEU A 11 9.48 8.11 -15.94
C LEU A 11 7.98 7.99 -15.65
N ILE A 12 7.20 9.03 -15.97
CA ILE A 12 5.73 9.05 -15.84
C ILE A 12 5.12 7.93 -16.67
N THR A 13 5.56 7.76 -17.93
CA THR A 13 5.03 6.71 -18.81
C THR A 13 5.33 5.32 -18.25
N GLN A 14 6.56 5.08 -17.78
CA GLN A 14 6.93 3.81 -17.17
C GLN A 14 6.10 3.50 -15.93
N ASN A 15 5.97 4.47 -15.03
CA ASN A 15 5.20 4.33 -13.81
C ASN A 15 3.71 4.10 -14.10
N TYR A 16 3.15 4.79 -15.10
CA TYR A 16 1.78 4.60 -15.54
C TYR A 16 1.51 3.19 -16.06
N VAL A 17 2.39 2.67 -16.92
CA VAL A 17 2.28 1.29 -17.42
C VAL A 17 2.41 0.27 -16.28
N LYS A 18 3.33 0.50 -15.34
CA LYS A 18 3.47 -0.34 -14.15
C LYS A 18 2.21 -0.34 -13.27
N SER A 19 1.53 0.79 -13.12
CA SER A 19 0.26 0.88 -12.36
C SER A 19 -0.87 0.02 -12.95
N PHE A 20 -0.85 -0.26 -14.26
CA PHE A 20 -1.82 -1.17 -14.91
C PHE A 20 -1.38 -2.63 -14.94
N SER A 21 -0.14 -2.92 -14.56
CA SER A 21 0.41 -4.28 -14.65
C SER A 21 -0.27 -5.23 -13.65
N SER A 22 -0.37 -6.51 -14.03
CA SER A 22 -0.84 -7.56 -13.11
C SER A 22 0.10 -7.74 -11.91
N GLN A 23 1.38 -7.38 -12.05
CA GLN A 23 2.36 -7.41 -10.98
C GLN A 23 1.96 -6.47 -9.83
N PHE A 24 1.58 -5.23 -10.15
CA PHE A 24 1.10 -4.25 -9.19
C PHE A 24 -0.32 -4.57 -8.68
N LEU A 25 -1.23 -4.96 -9.59
CA LEU A 25 -2.63 -5.12 -9.24
C LEU A 25 -2.95 -6.44 -8.51
N VAL A 26 -2.23 -7.54 -8.81
CA VAL A 26 -2.57 -8.89 -8.33
C VAL A 26 -1.44 -9.55 -7.54
N ASN A 27 -0.19 -9.40 -7.95
CA ASN A 27 0.93 -10.22 -7.44
C ASN A 27 1.84 -9.50 -6.41
N ALA A 28 1.39 -8.39 -5.82
CA ALA A 28 2.09 -7.66 -4.75
C ALA A 28 3.49 -7.11 -5.10
N GLN A 29 3.87 -7.04 -6.38
CA GLN A 29 5.21 -6.59 -6.78
C GLN A 29 5.20 -5.08 -7.07
N GLY A 30 6.01 -4.33 -6.31
CA GLY A 30 6.33 -2.93 -6.61
C GLY A 30 5.73 -1.87 -5.70
N GLY A 31 5.26 -2.22 -4.49
CA GLY A 31 4.78 -1.26 -3.48
C GLY A 31 5.51 -1.40 -2.13
N HIS A 32 5.46 -0.33 -1.31
CA HIS A 32 5.98 -0.36 0.06
C HIS A 32 5.29 -1.50 0.86
N PRO A 33 5.99 -2.22 1.76
CA PRO A 33 5.43 -3.33 2.55
C PRO A 33 4.14 -2.98 3.31
N TRP A 34 3.88 -1.70 3.54
CA TRP A 34 2.71 -1.21 4.27
C TRP A 34 1.44 -1.09 3.42
N HIS A 35 1.53 -1.31 2.11
CA HIS A 35 0.41 -1.11 1.19
C HIS A 35 -0.31 -2.39 0.76
N SER A 36 0.22 -3.56 1.12
CA SER A 36 -0.32 -4.85 0.74
C SER A 36 0.03 -5.93 1.75
N LEU A 37 -0.82 -6.93 1.88
CA LEU A 37 -0.45 -8.15 2.60
C LEU A 37 0.69 -8.87 1.85
N PRO A 38 1.58 -9.58 2.56
CA PRO A 38 2.61 -10.40 1.92
C PRO A 38 1.99 -11.35 0.87
N ASN A 39 2.48 -11.28 -0.37
CA ASN A 39 2.02 -12.07 -1.52
C ASN A 39 0.59 -11.77 -2.06
N TYR A 40 -0.06 -10.70 -1.61
CA TYR A 40 -1.35 -10.27 -2.18
C TYR A 40 -1.25 -8.90 -2.85
N GLY A 41 -1.77 -8.77 -4.07
CA GLY A 41 -1.97 -7.47 -4.71
C GLY A 41 -3.16 -6.70 -4.14
N HIS A 42 -3.43 -5.55 -4.74
CA HIS A 42 -4.53 -4.67 -4.34
C HIS A 42 -5.92 -5.15 -4.81
N LEU A 43 -5.95 -6.02 -5.81
CA LEU A 43 -7.16 -6.61 -6.36
C LEU A 43 -7.06 -8.14 -6.33
N SER A 44 -8.17 -8.82 -6.02
CA SER A 44 -8.22 -10.26 -6.17
C SER A 44 -8.16 -10.64 -7.66
N THR A 45 -7.62 -11.83 -7.95
CA THR A 45 -7.55 -12.35 -9.33
C THR A 45 -8.92 -12.38 -10.01
N VAL A 46 -9.98 -12.66 -9.25
CA VAL A 46 -11.37 -12.67 -9.75
C VAL A 46 -11.81 -11.25 -10.16
N ILE A 47 -11.59 -10.27 -9.28
CA ILE A 47 -11.94 -8.87 -9.56
C ILE A 47 -11.14 -8.36 -10.76
N TYR A 48 -9.85 -8.66 -10.80
CA TYR A 48 -8.95 -8.32 -11.91
C TYR A 48 -9.45 -8.88 -13.25
N PHE A 49 -9.72 -10.18 -13.31
CA PHE A 49 -10.15 -10.85 -14.53
C PHE A 49 -11.46 -10.26 -15.08
N PHE A 50 -12.50 -10.15 -14.25
CA PHE A 50 -13.77 -9.58 -14.69
C PHE A 50 -13.68 -8.07 -14.95
N GLY A 51 -12.82 -7.34 -14.24
CA GLY A 51 -12.57 -5.93 -14.49
C GLY A 51 -12.00 -5.68 -15.88
N ILE A 52 -11.01 -6.48 -16.30
CA ILE A 52 -10.45 -6.42 -17.67
C ILE A 52 -11.54 -6.70 -18.71
N ILE A 53 -12.38 -7.72 -18.51
CA ILE A 53 -13.52 -7.99 -19.41
C ILE A 53 -14.46 -6.78 -19.49
N GLY A 54 -14.73 -6.13 -18.36
CA GLY A 54 -15.56 -4.93 -18.30
C GLY A 54 -14.96 -3.76 -19.09
N VAL A 55 -13.66 -3.50 -18.93
CA VAL A 55 -12.94 -2.47 -19.68
C VAL A 55 -13.01 -2.75 -21.18
N LEU A 56 -12.70 -3.99 -21.60
CA LEU A 56 -12.76 -4.40 -23.01
C LEU A 56 -14.17 -4.28 -23.59
N ALA A 57 -15.21 -4.66 -22.83
CA ALA A 57 -16.60 -4.54 -23.26
C ALA A 57 -16.99 -3.06 -23.49
N VAL A 58 -16.57 -2.15 -22.61
CA VAL A 58 -16.84 -0.71 -22.78
C VAL A 58 -16.08 -0.14 -23.98
N ILE A 59 -14.82 -0.53 -24.19
CA ILE A 59 -14.04 -0.12 -25.36
C ILE A 59 -14.73 -0.59 -26.65
N TYR A 60 -15.15 -1.85 -26.70
CA TYR A 60 -15.84 -2.40 -27.87
C TYR A 60 -17.14 -1.67 -28.19
N GLU A 61 -17.98 -1.41 -27.18
CA GLU A 61 -19.21 -0.63 -27.37
C GLU A 61 -18.93 0.80 -27.85
N LEU A 62 -17.86 1.44 -27.35
CA LEU A 62 -17.46 2.77 -27.77
C LEU A 62 -17.03 2.78 -29.24
N LEU A 63 -16.23 1.79 -29.68
CA LEU A 63 -15.81 1.66 -31.07
C LEU A 63 -17.00 1.47 -32.02
N LEU A 64 -17.97 0.64 -31.64
CA LEU A 64 -19.22 0.47 -32.39
C LEU A 64 -20.03 1.77 -32.46
N ALA A 65 -20.14 2.50 -31.36
CA ALA A 65 -20.86 3.76 -31.29
C ALA A 65 -20.24 4.86 -32.17
N ILE A 66 -18.89 4.92 -32.20
CA ILE A 66 -18.13 5.81 -33.08
C ILE A 66 -18.44 5.46 -34.54
N LYS A 67 -18.33 4.18 -34.91
CA LYS A 67 -18.61 3.72 -36.28
C LYS A 67 -20.05 3.98 -36.72
N ALA A 68 -21.00 3.87 -35.80
CA ALA A 68 -22.42 4.10 -36.06
C ALA A 68 -22.85 5.57 -35.92
N HIS A 69 -21.94 6.48 -35.55
CA HIS A 69 -22.22 7.89 -35.23
C HIS A 69 -23.39 8.10 -34.24
N LYS A 70 -23.63 7.14 -33.34
CA LYS A 70 -24.75 7.16 -32.38
C LYS A 70 -24.25 7.14 -30.94
N PHE A 71 -24.13 8.32 -30.35
CA PHE A 71 -23.73 8.48 -28.95
C PHE A 71 -24.93 8.64 -28.03
N ALA A 72 -25.51 7.53 -27.61
CA ALA A 72 -26.52 7.52 -26.55
C ALA A 72 -25.91 7.95 -25.20
N ASN A 73 -26.74 8.52 -24.31
CA ASN A 73 -26.31 8.96 -22.96
C ASN A 73 -25.58 7.87 -22.17
N LYS A 74 -26.01 6.60 -22.31
CA LYS A 74 -25.36 5.44 -21.69
C LYS A 74 -23.91 5.25 -22.14
N ILE A 75 -23.63 5.43 -23.43
CA ILE A 75 -22.28 5.29 -24.00
C ILE A 75 -21.42 6.47 -23.52
N ARG A 76 -21.96 7.69 -23.49
CA ARG A 76 -21.26 8.87 -22.97
C ARG A 76 -20.84 8.67 -21.52
N LEU A 77 -21.73 8.20 -20.65
CA LEU A 77 -21.41 7.90 -19.25
C LEU A 77 -20.29 6.86 -19.13
N ARG A 78 -20.36 5.77 -19.91
CA ARG A 78 -19.33 4.71 -19.92
C ARG A 78 -17.98 5.23 -20.42
N ALA A 79 -17.98 6.10 -21.43
CA ALA A 79 -16.78 6.76 -21.93
C ALA A 79 -16.19 7.69 -20.86
N SER A 80 -17.01 8.48 -20.16
CA SER A 80 -16.56 9.32 -19.05
C SER A 80 -15.97 8.50 -17.90
N LEU A 81 -16.57 7.35 -17.56
CA LEU A 81 -16.02 6.45 -16.55
C LEU A 81 -14.69 5.81 -16.99
N LEU A 82 -14.55 5.46 -18.27
CA LEU A 82 -13.29 4.94 -18.81
C LEU A 82 -12.21 6.01 -18.80
N TYR A 83 -12.53 7.23 -19.21
CA TYR A 83 -11.63 8.37 -19.11
C TYR A 83 -11.21 8.61 -17.65
N LEU A 84 -12.18 8.59 -16.73
CA LEU A 84 -11.92 8.78 -15.30
C LEU A 84 -11.05 7.65 -14.72
N LEU A 85 -11.25 6.40 -15.15
CA LEU A 85 -10.39 5.27 -14.78
C LEU A 85 -8.95 5.53 -15.22
N LEU A 86 -8.74 5.94 -16.48
CA LEU A 86 -7.41 6.18 -17.03
C LEU A 86 -6.70 7.37 -16.35
N ILE A 87 -7.43 8.45 -16.04
CA ILE A 87 -6.86 9.65 -15.43
C ILE A 87 -6.63 9.50 -13.93
N SER A 88 -7.37 8.61 -13.27
CA SER A 88 -7.28 8.39 -11.81
C SER A 88 -5.91 7.93 -11.32
N LEU A 89 -5.03 7.45 -12.21
CA LEU A 89 -3.67 7.03 -11.88
C LEU A 89 -2.63 8.14 -12.00
N ILE A 90 -2.96 9.32 -12.54
CA ILE A 90 -2.01 10.43 -12.68
C ILE A 90 -1.41 10.80 -11.32
N THR A 91 -2.22 10.82 -10.27
CA THR A 91 -1.77 11.12 -8.90
C THR A 91 -0.83 10.08 -8.32
N SER A 92 -0.92 8.82 -8.75
CA SER A 92 -0.06 7.73 -8.29
C SER A 92 1.32 7.76 -8.97
N VAL A 93 1.34 8.15 -10.23
CA VAL A 93 2.51 8.07 -11.12
C VAL A 93 3.58 9.13 -10.86
N ILE A 94 3.19 10.28 -10.31
CA ILE A 94 4.08 11.44 -10.06
C ILE A 94 4.86 11.30 -8.74
N THR A 95 4.65 10.20 -8.01
CA THR A 95 5.11 10.05 -6.63
C THR A 95 6.47 9.39 -6.54
N VAL A 96 7.19 9.62 -5.44
CA VAL A 96 8.51 9.02 -5.20
C VAL A 96 8.43 7.49 -5.21
N ASP A 97 7.37 6.93 -4.61
CA ASP A 97 7.11 5.48 -4.53
C ASP A 97 6.15 4.98 -5.62
N ALA A 98 6.16 5.62 -6.79
CA ALA A 98 5.28 5.22 -7.89
C ALA A 98 5.67 3.82 -8.41
N PRO A 99 4.70 2.92 -8.64
CA PRO A 99 3.25 3.09 -8.48
C PRO A 99 2.79 3.03 -7.01
N HIS A 100 2.06 4.05 -6.57
CA HIS A 100 1.67 4.21 -5.18
C HIS A 100 0.20 3.84 -4.95
N ALA A 101 -0.03 2.82 -4.13
CA ALA A 101 -1.35 2.22 -3.90
C ALA A 101 -2.41 3.17 -3.33
N THR A 102 -2.10 3.93 -2.27
CA THR A 102 -3.08 4.82 -1.61
C THR A 102 -3.52 5.96 -2.53
N ARG A 103 -2.62 6.45 -3.39
CA ARG A 103 -2.94 7.46 -4.42
C ARG A 103 -3.66 6.87 -5.65
N SER A 104 -3.86 5.55 -5.68
CA SER A 104 -4.64 4.81 -6.68
C SER A 104 -6.00 4.33 -6.16
N LEU A 105 -6.47 4.78 -4.98
CA LEU A 105 -7.75 4.34 -4.43
C LEU A 105 -8.94 4.60 -5.36
N LEU A 106 -8.98 5.77 -6.02
CA LEU A 106 -10.00 6.08 -7.01
C LEU A 106 -9.96 5.10 -8.19
N PHE A 107 -8.77 4.74 -8.66
CA PHE A 107 -8.59 3.73 -9.70
C PHE A 107 -9.19 2.39 -9.27
N PHE A 108 -8.87 1.91 -8.06
CA PHE A 108 -9.39 0.63 -7.57
C PHE A 108 -10.92 0.65 -7.45
N PHE A 109 -11.51 1.74 -6.97
CA PHE A 109 -12.96 1.90 -6.91
C PHE A 109 -13.61 1.84 -8.29
N LEU A 110 -13.09 2.60 -9.25
CA LEU A 110 -13.60 2.60 -10.63
C LEU A 110 -13.42 1.24 -11.28
N PHE A 111 -12.29 0.57 -11.04
CA PHE A 111 -12.02 -0.76 -11.56
C PHE A 111 -13.06 -1.77 -11.08
N ASN A 112 -13.53 -1.68 -9.84
CA ASN A 112 -14.65 -2.51 -9.34
C ASN A 112 -15.98 -2.24 -10.09
N LEU A 113 -16.26 -1.00 -10.49
CA LEU A 113 -17.41 -0.71 -11.35
C LEU A 113 -17.28 -1.42 -12.72
N PHE A 114 -16.08 -1.42 -13.29
CA PHE A 114 -15.80 -2.19 -14.51
C PHE A 114 -15.92 -3.69 -14.27
N THR A 115 -15.51 -4.22 -13.11
CA THR A 115 -15.73 -5.63 -12.74
C THR A 115 -17.20 -6.00 -12.76
N LEU A 116 -18.11 -5.12 -12.27
CA LEU A 116 -19.55 -5.35 -12.35
C LEU A 116 -20.06 -5.37 -13.80
N ILE A 117 -19.56 -4.47 -14.66
CA ILE A 117 -19.86 -4.48 -16.10
C ILE A 117 -19.40 -5.79 -16.73
N GLY A 118 -18.17 -6.22 -16.44
CA GLY A 118 -17.59 -7.45 -16.97
C GLY A 118 -18.35 -8.70 -16.51
N LEU A 119 -18.69 -8.80 -15.22
CA LEU A 119 -19.53 -9.87 -14.70
C LEU A 119 -20.89 -9.92 -15.41
N LYS A 120 -21.54 -8.77 -15.60
CA LYS A 120 -22.81 -8.69 -16.33
C LYS A 120 -22.65 -9.14 -17.80
N THR A 121 -21.60 -8.69 -18.48
CA THR A 121 -21.32 -9.07 -19.86
C THR A 121 -21.07 -10.57 -19.98
N THR A 122 -20.22 -11.14 -19.13
CA THR A 122 -19.94 -12.58 -19.10
C THR A 122 -21.18 -13.39 -18.76
N TYR A 123 -22.00 -12.92 -17.80
CA TYR A 123 -23.28 -13.55 -17.47
C TYR A 123 -24.20 -13.65 -18.69
N HIS A 124 -24.36 -12.56 -19.44
CA HIS A 124 -25.19 -12.54 -20.65
C HIS A 124 -24.61 -13.44 -21.74
N LEU A 125 -23.31 -13.35 -22.01
CA LEU A 125 -22.65 -14.18 -23.02
C LEU A 125 -22.82 -15.68 -22.73
N ILE A 126 -22.59 -16.12 -21.50
CA ILE A 126 -22.74 -17.54 -21.14
C ILE A 126 -24.22 -17.95 -21.21
N ARG A 127 -25.13 -17.15 -20.65
CA ARG A 127 -26.57 -17.47 -20.67
C ARG A 127 -27.12 -17.55 -22.09
N ASP A 128 -26.71 -16.66 -22.98
CA ASP A 128 -27.28 -16.56 -24.33
C ASP A 128 -26.69 -17.61 -25.28
N HIS A 129 -25.48 -18.11 -25.00
CA HIS A 129 -24.82 -19.15 -25.81
C HIS A 129 -24.84 -20.56 -25.19
N THR A 130 -25.29 -20.72 -23.94
CA THR A 130 -25.34 -22.03 -23.27
C THR A 130 -26.72 -22.31 -22.69
N ARG A 131 -27.07 -23.59 -22.50
CA ARG A 131 -28.34 -24.00 -21.85
C ARG A 131 -28.30 -23.92 -20.32
N ILE A 132 -27.31 -23.25 -19.73
CA ILE A 132 -27.14 -23.19 -18.28
C ILE A 132 -28.25 -22.33 -17.68
N ARG A 133 -28.88 -22.83 -16.60
CA ARG A 133 -29.93 -22.09 -15.89
C ARG A 133 -29.35 -20.83 -15.25
N LYS A 134 -30.09 -19.70 -15.33
CA LYS A 134 -29.74 -18.41 -14.70
C LYS A 134 -29.27 -18.54 -13.25
N ASN A 135 -30.01 -19.32 -12.46
CA ASN A 135 -29.70 -19.51 -11.04
C ASN A 135 -28.36 -20.22 -10.83
N ALA A 136 -28.00 -21.17 -11.70
CA ALA A 136 -26.73 -21.89 -11.60
C ALA A 136 -25.53 -20.94 -11.84
N LEU A 137 -25.62 -20.05 -12.84
CA LEU A 137 -24.58 -19.04 -13.08
C LEU A 137 -24.44 -18.06 -11.92
N PHE A 138 -25.57 -17.60 -11.37
CA PHE A 138 -25.56 -16.70 -10.23
C PHE A 138 -24.94 -17.36 -8.98
N ILE A 139 -25.29 -18.62 -8.71
CA ILE A 139 -24.71 -19.40 -7.62
C ILE A 139 -23.21 -19.60 -7.84
N ALA A 140 -22.78 -19.95 -9.06
CA ALA A 140 -21.37 -20.13 -9.38
C ALA A 140 -20.55 -18.84 -9.15
N PHE A 141 -21.02 -17.68 -9.62
CA PHE A 141 -20.33 -16.40 -9.36
C PHE A 141 -20.32 -16.03 -7.88
N SER A 142 -21.43 -16.27 -7.17
CA SER A 142 -21.50 -16.05 -5.72
C SER A 142 -20.48 -16.91 -4.98
N ILE A 143 -20.38 -18.21 -5.31
CA ILE A 143 -19.39 -19.12 -4.72
C ILE A 143 -17.96 -18.63 -5.02
N LEU A 144 -17.68 -18.26 -6.27
CA LEU A 144 -16.35 -17.80 -6.67
C LEU A 144 -15.91 -16.54 -5.89
N LEU A 145 -16.81 -15.57 -5.76
CA LEU A 145 -16.56 -14.34 -5.01
C LEU A 145 -16.41 -14.61 -3.51
N THR A 146 -17.24 -15.48 -2.94
CA THR A 146 -17.14 -15.89 -1.53
C THR A 146 -15.81 -16.56 -1.26
N ILE A 147 -15.38 -17.53 -2.08
CA ILE A 147 -14.08 -18.20 -1.92
C ILE A 147 -12.94 -17.19 -2.00
N SER A 148 -12.96 -16.29 -3.00
CA SER A 148 -11.92 -15.25 -3.14
C SER A 148 -11.88 -14.32 -1.94
N SER A 149 -13.03 -13.92 -1.41
CA SER A 149 -13.13 -13.00 -0.28
C SER A 149 -12.71 -13.67 1.02
N SER A 150 -13.13 -14.93 1.25
CA SER A 150 -12.76 -15.70 2.43
C SER A 150 -11.25 -15.96 2.49
N LYS A 151 -10.60 -16.27 1.37
CA LYS A 151 -9.14 -16.41 1.31
C LYS A 151 -8.42 -15.13 1.74
N TYR A 152 -8.87 -13.98 1.22
CA TYR A 152 -8.30 -12.69 1.59
C TYR A 152 -8.55 -12.36 3.08
N LEU A 153 -9.77 -12.57 3.57
CA LEU A 153 -10.12 -12.33 4.97
C LEU A 153 -9.32 -13.23 5.92
N GLN A 154 -9.12 -14.50 5.58
CA GLN A 154 -8.28 -15.39 6.36
C GLN A 154 -6.83 -14.90 6.38
N ALA A 155 -6.28 -14.51 5.23
CA ALA A 155 -4.93 -13.96 5.18
C ALA A 155 -4.79 -12.67 6.01
N TYR A 156 -5.79 -11.78 5.94
CA TYR A 156 -5.80 -10.51 6.66
C TYR A 156 -6.01 -10.67 8.17
N LEU A 157 -6.97 -11.48 8.59
CA LEU A 157 -7.37 -11.58 10.00
C LEU A 157 -6.56 -12.61 10.79
N VAL A 158 -6.09 -13.67 10.13
CA VAL A 158 -5.40 -14.80 10.79
C VAL A 158 -3.90 -14.74 10.53
N ASN A 159 -3.46 -14.64 9.28
CA ASN A 159 -2.03 -14.76 8.96
C ASN A 159 -1.28 -13.45 9.19
N TYR A 160 -1.86 -12.32 8.79
CA TYR A 160 -1.19 -11.02 8.84
C TYR A 160 -0.73 -10.62 10.25
N PRO A 161 -1.50 -10.81 11.34
CA PRO A 161 -1.02 -10.54 12.70
C PRO A 161 0.28 -11.25 13.06
N HIS A 162 0.54 -12.42 12.49
CA HIS A 162 1.78 -13.19 12.71
C HIS A 162 2.90 -12.83 11.73
N GLN A 163 2.62 -12.04 10.69
CA GLN A 163 3.56 -11.66 9.64
C GLN A 163 3.96 -10.18 9.70
N GLN A 164 3.74 -9.51 10.84
CA GLN A 164 4.01 -8.08 11.04
C GLN A 164 5.47 -7.76 11.39
N GLN A 165 6.45 -8.62 11.05
CA GLN A 165 7.85 -8.40 11.42
C GLN A 165 8.38 -7.05 10.93
N SER A 166 7.92 -6.57 9.77
CA SER A 166 8.24 -5.22 9.25
C SER A 166 7.70 -4.07 10.10
N LEU A 167 6.66 -4.30 10.90
CA LEU A 167 6.12 -3.33 11.85
C LEU A 167 6.80 -3.41 13.23
N LYS A 168 7.70 -4.36 13.42
CA LYS A 168 8.50 -4.56 14.65
C LYS A 168 7.62 -4.54 15.92
N PRO A 169 6.66 -5.48 16.06
CA PRO A 169 5.70 -5.51 17.17
C PRO A 169 6.39 -5.61 18.53
N GLY A 170 5.73 -5.14 19.59
CA GLY A 170 6.26 -5.17 20.96
C GLY A 170 7.19 -4.00 21.31
N PHE A 171 7.31 -2.99 20.44
CA PHE A 171 8.08 -1.78 20.75
C PHE A 171 7.51 -1.03 21.97
N ASP A 172 6.19 -1.08 22.15
CA ASP A 172 5.49 -0.55 23.32
C ASP A 172 5.90 -1.25 24.62
N LEU A 173 6.08 -2.56 24.59
CA LEU A 173 6.51 -3.34 25.75
C LEU A 173 7.94 -2.98 26.14
N ILE A 174 8.86 -3.00 25.17
CA ILE A 174 10.28 -2.73 25.46
C ILE A 174 10.51 -1.29 25.91
N ILE A 175 9.81 -0.32 25.31
CA ILE A 175 10.02 1.08 25.66
C ILE A 175 9.49 1.40 27.06
N ASN A 176 8.37 0.79 27.45
CA ASN A 176 7.83 0.94 28.80
C ASN A 176 8.73 0.24 29.84
N GLN A 177 9.26 -0.94 29.52
CA GLN A 177 10.23 -1.63 30.38
C GLN A 177 11.48 -0.77 30.60
N VAL A 178 12.09 -0.27 29.52
CA VAL A 178 13.28 0.58 29.61
C VAL A 178 12.97 1.88 30.32
N ASN A 179 11.78 2.47 30.10
CA ASN A 179 11.39 3.71 30.78
C ASN A 179 11.24 3.52 32.29
N GLY A 180 10.77 2.36 32.75
CA GLY A 180 10.68 2.02 34.17
C GLY A 180 12.04 1.73 34.81
N GLN A 181 12.90 0.98 34.12
CA GLN A 181 14.17 0.49 34.68
C GLN A 181 15.33 1.50 34.56
N TYR A 182 15.38 2.32 33.51
CA TYR A 182 16.48 3.25 33.19
C TYR A 182 15.99 4.70 33.09
N SER A 183 15.11 5.11 33.99
CA SER A 183 14.37 6.38 33.93
C SER A 183 15.23 7.67 33.89
N ASN A 184 16.51 7.61 34.25
CA ASN A 184 17.38 8.80 34.28
C ASN A 184 18.61 8.70 33.37
N GLN A 185 18.64 7.73 32.44
CA GLN A 185 19.79 7.50 31.57
C GLN A 185 19.45 7.79 30.11
N PRO A 186 20.41 8.32 29.31
CA PRO A 186 20.24 8.44 27.88
C PRO A 186 20.22 7.03 27.26
N ILE A 187 19.29 6.82 26.33
CA ILE A 187 19.04 5.52 25.72
C ILE A 187 19.18 5.67 24.21
N ALA A 188 19.98 4.79 23.61
CA ALA A 188 20.03 4.67 22.16
C ALA A 188 18.95 3.69 21.66
N VAL A 189 18.30 4.03 20.56
CA VAL A 189 17.32 3.19 19.87
C VAL A 189 17.79 3.01 18.44
N ILE A 190 17.96 1.76 18.00
CA ILE A 190 18.33 1.48 16.62
C ILE A 190 17.09 1.67 15.74
N ASP A 191 17.14 2.68 14.88
CA ASP A 191 16.06 3.06 13.97
C ASP A 191 16.61 3.28 12.56
N GLU A 192 16.76 2.20 11.81
CA GLU A 192 17.25 2.23 10.43
C GLU A 192 16.28 2.94 9.47
N GLU A 193 14.99 2.98 9.81
CA GLU A 193 13.92 3.47 8.93
C GLU A 193 13.45 4.90 9.30
N GLY A 194 13.91 5.41 10.45
CA GLY A 194 13.80 6.80 10.88
C GLY A 194 12.43 7.21 11.45
N TYR A 195 11.53 6.27 11.73
CA TYR A 195 10.17 6.54 12.18
C TYR A 195 9.87 6.11 13.63
N GLN A 196 10.79 5.41 14.30
CA GLN A 196 10.56 4.89 15.67
C GLN A 196 10.38 6.02 16.69
N TYR A 197 10.93 7.21 16.44
CA TYR A 197 10.77 8.36 17.33
C TYR A 197 9.32 8.81 17.49
N ILE A 198 8.50 8.65 16.45
CA ILE A 198 7.06 8.96 16.50
C ILE A 198 6.34 7.91 17.34
N LEU A 199 6.66 6.63 17.13
CA LEU A 199 6.08 5.51 17.88
C LEU A 199 6.45 5.61 19.37
N LEU A 200 7.69 5.99 19.68
CA LEU A 200 8.14 6.24 21.05
C LEU A 200 7.31 7.34 21.71
N ALA A 201 7.15 8.48 21.04
CA ALA A 201 6.36 9.59 21.57
C ALA A 201 4.91 9.18 21.82
N TRP A 202 4.34 8.38 20.91
CA TRP A 202 2.99 7.83 21.04
C TRP A 202 2.86 6.88 22.23
N TYR A 203 3.72 5.87 22.35
CA TYR A 203 3.62 4.84 23.39
C TYR A 203 3.91 5.37 24.78
N LEU A 204 4.90 6.26 24.92
CA LEU A 204 5.21 6.93 26.18
C LEU A 204 4.24 8.09 26.50
N LYS A 205 3.30 8.39 25.60
CA LYS A 205 2.34 9.51 25.74
C LYS A 205 3.04 10.83 26.04
N VAL A 206 4.13 11.11 25.32
CA VAL A 206 4.93 12.33 25.51
C VAL A 206 4.06 13.55 25.24
N PRO A 207 3.96 14.51 26.19
CA PRO A 207 3.21 15.75 25.98
C PRO A 207 3.71 16.50 24.73
N PRO A 208 2.83 17.10 23.92
CA PRO A 208 3.23 17.79 22.69
C PRO A 208 4.31 18.85 22.90
N GLN A 209 4.21 19.64 23.97
CA GLN A 209 5.20 20.65 24.30
C GLN A 209 6.59 20.03 24.54
N GLN A 210 6.67 19.00 25.38
CA GLN A 210 7.91 18.27 25.62
C GLN A 210 8.48 17.67 24.33
N PHE A 211 7.62 17.12 23.47
CA PHE A 211 8.05 16.59 22.18
C PHE A 211 8.68 17.66 21.31
N PHE A 212 8.01 18.80 21.11
CA PHE A 212 8.52 19.88 20.25
C PHE A 212 9.78 20.56 20.83
N ASP A 213 9.88 20.65 22.15
CA ASP A 213 11.04 21.25 22.81
C ASP A 213 12.28 20.36 22.74
N THR A 214 12.11 19.04 22.65
CA THR A 214 13.20 18.07 22.73
C THR A 214 13.49 17.32 21.44
N VAL A 215 12.64 17.46 20.42
CA VAL A 215 12.83 16.77 19.14
C VAL A 215 13.97 17.41 18.35
N ILE A 216 15.03 16.64 18.10
CA ILE A 216 16.08 17.01 17.17
C ILE A 216 15.88 16.18 15.91
N ARG A 217 15.92 16.82 14.74
CA ARG A 217 15.77 16.14 13.46
C ARG A 217 17.09 16.14 12.70
N GLN A 218 17.30 15.07 11.95
CA GLN A 218 18.42 14.93 11.03
C GLN A 218 18.31 15.94 9.86
N LEU A 219 19.41 16.08 9.13
CA LEU A 219 19.42 16.79 7.85
C LEU A 219 18.46 16.11 6.85
N PRO A 220 17.94 16.87 5.87
CA PRO A 220 17.09 16.30 4.83
C PRO A 220 17.80 15.17 4.08
N ASP A 221 17.09 14.08 3.83
CA ASP A 221 17.54 12.99 2.98
C ASP A 221 17.48 13.38 1.48
N LYS A 222 17.73 12.40 0.60
CA LYS A 222 17.72 12.59 -0.86
C LYS A 222 16.36 13.03 -1.42
N ILE A 223 15.27 12.81 -0.69
CA ILE A 223 13.91 13.16 -1.09
C ILE A 223 13.32 14.29 -0.22
N GLY A 224 14.13 14.88 0.65
CA GLY A 224 13.80 16.04 1.47
C GLY A 224 13.15 15.71 2.83
N PHE A 225 13.04 14.44 3.21
CA PHE A 225 12.53 14.04 4.52
C PHE A 225 13.56 14.25 5.62
N ARG A 226 13.07 14.64 6.80
CA ARG A 226 13.87 14.80 8.02
C ARG A 226 13.38 13.83 9.07
N TYR A 227 14.22 12.87 9.42
CA TYR A 227 13.92 11.86 10.43
C TYR A 227 14.28 12.35 11.83
N GLY A 228 13.66 11.78 12.87
CA GLY A 228 13.95 12.13 14.24
C GLY A 228 15.31 11.57 14.64
N GLN A 229 16.22 12.44 15.06
CA GLN A 229 17.50 12.04 15.66
C GLN A 229 17.35 11.84 17.16
N GLN A 230 16.61 12.70 17.85
CA GLN A 230 16.47 12.63 19.31
C GLN A 230 15.07 13.07 19.72
N VAL A 231 14.52 12.45 20.76
CA VAL A 231 13.31 12.90 21.48
C VAL A 231 13.53 12.68 22.97
N GLY A 232 13.55 13.76 23.75
CA GLY A 232 13.90 13.70 25.17
C GLY A 232 15.27 13.07 25.38
N ARG A 233 15.31 11.98 26.15
CA ARG A 233 16.53 11.21 26.45
C ARG A 233 16.81 10.05 25.49
N TYR A 234 15.97 9.89 24.45
CA TYR A 234 16.09 8.81 23.49
C TYR A 234 16.76 9.32 22.22
N HIS A 235 17.88 8.71 21.85
CA HIS A 235 18.66 9.00 20.65
C HIS A 235 18.46 7.88 19.62
N PHE A 236 18.06 8.24 18.41
CA PHE A 236 17.73 7.32 17.32
C PHE A 236 18.91 7.23 16.37
N ILE A 237 19.49 6.04 16.28
CA ILE A 237 20.75 5.79 15.59
C ILE A 237 20.60 4.65 14.56
N ALA A 238 21.44 4.66 13.51
CA ALA A 238 21.39 3.62 12.49
C ALA A 238 22.13 2.35 12.93
N ARG A 239 23.24 2.49 13.65
CA ARG A 239 24.06 1.36 14.11
C ARG A 239 24.49 1.54 15.56
N VAL A 240 24.75 0.44 16.25
CA VAL A 240 25.28 0.45 17.64
C VAL A 240 26.55 1.30 17.76
N ALA A 241 27.38 1.34 16.72
CA ALA A 241 28.62 2.11 16.69
C ALA A 241 28.40 3.64 16.71
N ASP A 242 27.20 4.11 16.35
CA ASP A 242 26.85 5.53 16.30
C ASP A 242 26.38 6.06 17.68
N ARG A 243 26.41 5.21 18.71
CA ARG A 243 26.01 5.58 20.07
C ARG A 243 26.99 6.57 20.70
N ASN A 244 26.47 7.41 21.59
CA ASN A 244 27.31 8.23 22.45
C ASN A 244 27.88 7.38 23.60
N GLU A 245 29.04 7.77 24.15
CA GLU A 245 29.67 7.04 25.27
C GLU A 245 28.81 6.99 26.53
N GLN A 246 27.89 7.94 26.68
CA GLN A 246 26.94 8.01 27.81
C GLN A 246 25.77 7.04 27.65
N GLU A 247 25.49 6.56 26.44
CA GLU A 247 24.38 5.65 26.10
C GLU A 247 24.82 4.19 26.36
N LYS A 248 24.69 3.77 27.61
CA LYS A 248 24.99 2.39 28.05
C LYS A 248 23.91 1.40 27.68
N THR A 249 22.68 1.87 27.47
CA THR A 249 21.52 1.05 27.12
C THR A 249 21.13 1.29 25.67
N VAL A 250 21.05 0.22 24.89
CA VAL A 250 20.64 0.25 23.48
C VAL A 250 19.43 -0.66 23.28
N ILE A 251 18.38 -0.12 22.65
CA ILE A 251 17.21 -0.88 22.21
C ILE A 251 17.42 -1.28 20.75
N LYS A 252 17.34 -2.56 20.44
CA LYS A 252 17.53 -3.10 19.09
C LYS A 252 16.45 -4.11 18.73
N TRP A 253 16.00 -4.08 17.48
CA TRP A 253 15.21 -5.16 16.90
C TRP A 253 16.14 -6.30 16.45
N ASN A 254 15.89 -7.51 16.94
CA ASN A 254 16.61 -8.71 16.50
C ASN A 254 15.81 -9.42 15.40
N GLU A 255 16.34 -9.39 14.18
CA GLU A 255 15.69 -10.00 13.00
C GLU A 255 15.61 -11.54 13.08
N VAL A 256 16.47 -12.19 13.87
CA VAL A 256 16.49 -13.65 14.01
C VAL A 256 15.37 -14.11 14.95
N THR A 257 15.23 -13.43 16.08
CA THR A 257 14.21 -13.76 17.10
C THR A 257 12.89 -13.04 16.86
N ALA A 258 12.87 -12.06 15.93
CA ALA A 258 11.74 -11.17 15.65
C ALA A 258 11.19 -10.50 16.91
N ASN A 259 12.09 -10.02 17.78
CA ASN A 259 11.75 -9.36 19.03
C ASN A 259 12.68 -8.18 19.32
N TRP A 260 12.22 -7.26 20.15
CA TRP A 260 13.03 -6.18 20.69
C TRP A 260 13.90 -6.69 21.85
N GLU A 261 15.17 -6.26 21.85
CA GLU A 261 16.17 -6.64 22.83
C GLU A 261 16.83 -5.39 23.41
N ILE A 262 17.26 -5.50 24.68
CA ILE A 262 18.04 -4.48 25.37
C ILE A 262 19.48 -4.97 25.42
N LEU A 263 20.41 -4.16 24.92
CA LEU A 263 21.84 -4.38 25.03
C LEU A 263 22.41 -3.41 26.05
N GLU A 264 23.24 -3.94 26.96
CA GLU A 264 23.93 -3.16 27.98
C GLU A 264 25.44 -3.20 27.72
N PHE A 265 26.11 -2.07 27.91
CA PHE A 265 27.55 -1.88 27.70
C PHE A 265 28.23 -1.18 28.89
#